data_AF-A0A9N9NH86-F1
#
_entry.id   AF-A0A9N9NH86-F1
#
_cell.length_a   1.000
_cell.length_b   1.000
_cell.length_c   1.000
_cell.angle_alpha   90.00
_cell.angle_beta   90.00
_cell.angle_gamma   90.00
#
_symmetry.space_group_name_H-M   'P 1'
#
loop_
_entity.id
_entity.type
_entity.pdbx_description
1 polymer ?
#
loop_
_entity_poly.entity_id
_entity_poly.type
_entity_poly.pdbx_seq_one_letter_code
_entity_poly.pdbx_strand_id
1 'polypeptide(L)' 'MPTCSTCGSIRSSEEFILNGSNYKTCNKCRFARSKKKSESA' A
#
# COMPACT_ATOMS: atom_id res chain seq x y z
N MET A 1 4.75 3.94 -14.86
CA MET A 1 4.78 3.39 -13.48
C MET A 1 3.64 4.00 -12.67
N PRO A 2 2.81 3.21 -11.97
CA PRO A 2 1.68 3.72 -11.20
C PRO A 2 2.06 4.59 -10.00
N THR A 3 1.23 5.59 -9.72
CA THR A 3 1.39 6.51 -8.58
C THR A 3 0.50 6.07 -7.42
N CYS A 4 1.07 6.00 -6.22
CA CYS A 4 0.31 5.65 -5.01
C CYS A 4 -0.61 6.79 -4.59
N SER A 5 -1.91 6.53 -4.53
CA SER A 5 -2.89 7.55 -4.08
C SER A 5 -2.75 7.96 -2.61
N THR A 6 -2.00 7.20 -1.80
CA THR A 6 -1.79 7.53 -0.37
C THR A 6 -0.54 8.38 -0.13
N CYS A 7 0.59 8.06 -0.78
CA CYS A 7 1.86 8.77 -0.55
C CYS A 7 2.34 9.58 -1.76
N GLY A 8 1.62 9.57 -2.88
CA GLY A 8 2.00 10.27 -4.11
C GLY A 8 3.26 9.74 -4.80
N SER A 9 3.89 8.68 -4.26
CA SER A 9 5.12 8.13 -4.84
C SER A 9 4.81 7.28 -6.07
N ILE A 10 5.60 7.47 -7.13
CA ILE A 10 5.64 6.59 -8.30
C ILE A 10 6.40 5.31 -7.91
N ARG A 11 5.80 4.14 -8.15
CA ARG A 11 6.38 2.83 -7.81
C ARG A 11 6.14 1.83 -8.94
N SER A 12 6.85 0.70 -8.91
CA SER A 12 6.62 -0.40 -9.85
C SER A 12 5.23 -1.01 -9.64
N SER A 13 4.62 -1.55 -10.69
CA SER A 13 3.27 -2.14 -10.67
C SER A 13 3.14 -3.27 -9.64
N GLU A 14 4.21 -4.02 -9.42
CA GLU A 14 4.29 -5.12 -8.45
C GLU A 14 4.05 -4.65 -7.01
N GLU A 15 4.43 -3.40 -6.70
CA GLU A 15 4.19 -2.79 -5.38
C GLU A 15 2.71 -2.45 -5.15
N PHE A 16 1.86 -2.60 -6.15
CA PHE A 16 0.42 -2.40 -6.07
C PHE A 16 -0.35 -3.72 -6.14
N ILE A 17 0.35 -4.84 -6.37
CA ILE A 17 -0.25 -6.17 -6.43
C ILE A 17 -0.08 -6.84 -5.07
N LEU A 18 -1.18 -7.35 -4.51
CA LEU A 18 -1.16 -8.15 -3.30
C LEU A 18 -2.15 -9.30 -3.45
N ASN A 19 -1.69 -10.54 -3.24
CA ASN A 19 -2.49 -11.75 -3.44
C ASN A 19 -3.17 -11.81 -4.82
N GLY A 20 -2.45 -11.40 -5.87
CA GLY A 20 -2.98 -11.36 -7.25
C GLY A 20 -3.98 -10.24 -7.53
N SER A 21 -4.35 -9.43 -6.53
CA SER A 21 -5.24 -8.27 -6.70
C SER A 21 -4.45 -6.98 -6.88
N ASN A 22 -4.86 -6.14 -7.84
CA ASN A 22 -4.26 -4.83 -8.07
C ASN A 22 -4.96 -3.75 -7.23
N TYR A 23 -4.18 -2.92 -6.53
CA TYR A 23 -4.66 -1.86 -5.65
C TYR A 23 -4.18 -0.48 -6.14
N LYS A 24 -4.93 0.58 -5.81
CA LYS A 24 -4.50 1.99 -6.08
C LYS A 24 -3.47 2.53 -5.07
N THR A 25 -3.24 1.77 -3.99
CA THR A 25 -2.34 2.13 -2.91
C THR A 25 -1.22 1.10 -2.86
N CYS A 26 0.03 1.57 -2.78
CA CYS A 26 1.18 0.67 -2.70
C CYS A 26 1.18 -0.14 -1.40
N ASN A 27 1.80 -1.31 -1.46
CA ASN A 27 1.93 -2.30 -0.40
C ASN A 27 2.49 -1.66 0.88
N LYS A 28 3.53 -0.84 0.78
CA LYS A 28 4.10 -0.12 1.92
C LYS A 28 3.09 0.76 2.66
N CYS A 29 2.26 1.52 1.93
CA CYS A 29 1.21 2.35 2.53
C CYS A 29 0.05 1.51 3.08
N ARG A 30 -0.30 0.40 2.43
CA ARG A 30 -1.28 -0.57 2.94
C ARG A 30 -0.83 -1.16 4.28
N PHE A 31 0.40 -1.66 4.36
CA PHE A 31 0.94 -2.27 5.58
C PHE A 31 1.21 -1.25 6.70
N ALA A 32 1.54 0.00 6.34
CA ALA A 32 1.65 1.09 7.30
C ALA A 32 0.32 1.38 8.02
N ARG A 33 -0.83 1.22 7.35
CA ARG A 33 -2.15 1.31 8.03
C ARG A 33 -2.39 0.17 9.01
N SER A 34 -1.92 -1.04 8.70
CA SER A 34 -2.10 -2.21 9.57
C SER A 34 -1.42 -2.04 10.93
N LYS A 35 -0.35 -1.24 11.01
CA LYS A 35 0.35 -0.92 12.28
C LYS A 35 -0.42 0.02 13.20
N LYS A 36 -1.49 0.70 12.74
CA LYS A 36 -2.33 1.56 13.60
C LYS A 36 -3.53 0.84 14.23
N LYS A 37 -3.70 -0.48 14.04
CA LYS A 37 -4.78 -1.26 14.65
C LYS A 37 -4.29 -2.32 15.65
N SER A 38 -3.10 -2.12 16.21
CA SER A 38 -2.53 -3.00 17.25
C SER A 38 -1.75 -2.22 18.31
N GLU A 39 -2.20 -1.00 18.62
CA GLU A 39 -1.84 -0.27 19.85
C GLU A 39 -3.14 0.22 20.49
N SER A 40 -3.93 -0.74 20.95
CA SER A 40 -5.11 -0.55 21.80
C SER A 40 -5.36 -1.91 22.48
N ALA A 41 -4.45 -2.30 23.36
CA ALA A 41 -4.64 -3.30 24.40
C ALA A 41 -3.67 -2.97 25.53
#